data_AF-A0A832B9J7-F1
#
_entry.id   AF-A0A832B9J7-F1
#
_cell.length_a   1.000
_cell.length_b   1.000
_cell.length_c   1.000
_cell.angle_alpha   90.00
_cell.angle_beta   90.00
_cell.angle_gamma   90.00
#
_symmetry.space_group_name_H-M   'P 1'
#
loop_
_entity.id
_entity.type
_entity.pdbx_description
1 polymer ?
#
loop_
_entity_poly.entity_id
_entity_poly.type
_entity_poly.pdbx_seq_one_letter_code
_entity_poly.pdbx_strand_id
1 'polypeptide(L)'
;TVTASGLVNGVVTSVVATFVGGRSTTDSGLRLTDTYGNSILLSEAGNSTSVVGATVARITAGALQFQIGGNAGQTVNASLGNVQTSNLGNTSIAGESLRTIDVTTATGATNAITIVDEAIKQISVLRAQLGAFQTNTLDSTIRYLGIAVENLSASESQIRDTNVAKEVVNLTKNQILQQAGTSVLAQANAAPQQVLALLK
;
A
#
# COMPACT_ATOMS: atom_id res chain seq x y z
N THR A 1 4.31 -28.25 -8.62
CA THR A 1 3.27 -27.31 -8.17
C THR A 1 2.82 -27.78 -6.80
N VAL A 2 3.07 -27.01 -5.73
CA VAL A 2 2.69 -27.40 -4.37
C VAL A 2 1.32 -26.81 -4.08
N THR A 3 0.29 -27.64 -3.97
CA THR A 3 -1.06 -27.18 -3.59
C THR A 3 -1.13 -27.10 -2.07
N ALA A 4 -1.21 -25.89 -1.51
CA ALA A 4 -1.42 -25.69 -0.08
C ALA A 4 -2.92 -25.54 0.20
N SER A 5 -3.46 -26.39 1.06
CA SER A 5 -4.86 -26.32 1.49
C SER A 5 -4.96 -25.45 2.75
N GLY A 6 -5.65 -24.31 2.65
CA GLY A 6 -5.95 -23.45 3.79
C GLY A 6 -7.37 -23.68 4.31
N LEU A 7 -7.56 -23.65 5.63
CA LEU A 7 -8.89 -23.58 6.23
C LEU A 7 -9.24 -22.11 6.45
N VAL A 8 -10.25 -21.59 5.75
CA VAL A 8 -10.88 -20.30 6.10
C VAL A 8 -12.31 -20.59 6.50
N ASN A 9 -12.64 -20.31 7.76
CA ASN A 9 -14.00 -20.45 8.31
C ASN A 9 -14.62 -21.86 8.13
N GLY A 10 -13.81 -22.91 8.27
CA GLY A 10 -14.27 -24.31 8.17
C GLY A 10 -14.50 -24.84 6.74
N VAL A 11 -14.29 -24.01 5.72
CA VAL A 11 -14.33 -24.43 4.31
C VAL A 11 -12.91 -24.62 3.81
N VAL A 12 -12.63 -25.80 3.24
CA VAL A 12 -11.38 -26.06 2.53
C VAL A 12 -11.44 -25.32 1.19
N THR A 13 -10.83 -24.14 1.14
CA THR A 13 -10.59 -23.44 -0.12
C THR A 13 -9.23 -23.88 -0.65
N SER A 14 -9.23 -24.57 -1.79
CA SER A 14 -7.99 -24.96 -2.46
C SER A 14 -7.43 -23.73 -3.17
N VAL A 15 -6.46 -23.06 -2.54
CA VAL A 15 -5.73 -21.95 -3.15
C VAL A 15 -4.43 -22.52 -3.72
N VAL A 16 -4.30 -22.53 -5.04
CA VAL A 16 -3.05 -22.96 -5.70
C VAL A 16 -2.03 -21.83 -5.58
N ALA A 17 -1.13 -21.92 -4.61
CA ALA A 17 0.04 -21.04 -4.51
C ALA A 17 1.21 -21.66 -5.29
N THR A 18 1.76 -20.91 -6.25
CA THR A 18 2.97 -21.34 -6.97
C THR A 18 4.19 -20.89 -6.18
N PHE A 19 4.97 -21.86 -5.70
CA PHE A 19 6.24 -21.58 -5.03
C PHE A 19 7.40 -21.71 -6.00
N VAL A 20 8.28 -20.71 -6.02
CA VAL A 20 9.56 -20.74 -6.73
C VAL A 20 10.65 -21.19 -5.76
N GLY A 21 11.42 -22.20 -6.14
CA GLY A 21 12.51 -22.75 -5.33
C GLY A 21 13.86 -22.09 -5.62
N GLY A 22 14.70 -21.93 -4.59
CA GLY A 22 16.08 -21.47 -4.72
C GLY A 22 16.87 -21.60 -3.42
N ARG A 23 18.19 -21.37 -3.48
CA ARG A 23 19.07 -21.30 -2.31
C ARG A 23 19.58 -19.87 -2.13
N SER A 24 19.26 -19.24 -1.01
CA SER A 24 19.88 -17.96 -0.62
C SER A 24 21.32 -18.20 -0.19
N THR A 25 22.22 -17.23 -0.36
CA THR A 25 23.62 -17.34 0.09
C THR A 25 23.77 -17.50 1.60
N THR A 26 22.76 -17.08 2.36
CA THR A 26 22.68 -17.20 3.83
C THR A 26 21.89 -18.42 4.30
N ASP A 27 21.17 -19.10 3.40
CA ASP A 27 20.28 -20.20 3.77
C ASP A 27 20.99 -21.55 3.56
N SER A 28 20.90 -22.43 4.55
CA SER A 28 21.24 -23.85 4.40
C SER A 28 19.98 -24.62 3.99
N GLY A 29 19.93 -25.16 2.78
CA GLY A 29 18.78 -25.90 2.23
C GLY A 29 17.91 -25.19 1.19
N LEU A 30 16.71 -25.73 0.97
CA LEU A 30 15.78 -25.29 -0.08
C LEU A 30 14.78 -24.29 0.47
N ARG A 31 14.75 -23.07 -0.10
CA ARG A 31 13.71 -22.09 0.18
C ARG A 31 12.69 -22.07 -0.96
N LEU A 32 11.45 -22.38 -0.62
CA LEU A 32 10.27 -22.22 -1.47
C LEU A 32 9.61 -20.90 -1.10
N THR A 33 9.43 -19.98 -2.05
CA THR A 33 8.76 -18.69 -1.80
C THR A 33 7.58 -18.52 -2.74
N ASP A 34 6.43 -18.08 -2.24
CA ASP A 34 5.27 -17.73 -3.08
C ASP A 34 5.26 -16.24 -3.47
N THR A 35 4.32 -15.86 -4.33
CA THR A 35 4.12 -14.48 -4.79
C THR A 35 3.76 -13.50 -3.66
N TYR A 36 3.23 -13.99 -2.55
CA TYR A 36 2.84 -13.20 -1.38
C TYR A 36 3.97 -13.08 -0.33
N GLY A 37 5.16 -13.62 -0.63
CA GLY A 37 6.32 -13.59 0.25
C GLY A 37 6.28 -14.62 1.37
N ASN A 38 5.29 -15.52 1.40
CA ASN A 38 5.34 -16.68 2.27
C ASN A 38 6.51 -17.56 1.83
N SER A 39 7.31 -18.01 2.79
CA SER A 39 8.42 -18.90 2.47
C SER A 39 8.47 -20.12 3.38
N ILE A 40 8.80 -21.26 2.79
CA ILE A 40 9.11 -22.49 3.48
C ILE A 40 10.59 -22.75 3.24
N LEU A 41 11.39 -22.73 4.29
CA LEU A 41 12.78 -23.16 4.24
C LEU A 41 12.87 -24.57 4.81
N LEU A 42 13.29 -25.52 3.97
CA LEU A 42 13.64 -26.87 4.39
C LEU A 42 15.16 -26.95 4.54
N SER A 43 15.61 -27.19 5.77
CA SER A 43 17.04 -27.24 6.10
C SER A 43 17.65 -28.59 5.77
N GLU A 44 18.89 -28.58 5.30
CA GLU A 44 19.71 -29.79 5.09
C GLU A 44 19.91 -30.59 6.38
N ALA A 45 19.84 -29.93 7.54
CA ALA A 45 19.93 -30.58 8.86
C ALA A 45 18.80 -31.60 9.12
N GLY A 46 17.66 -31.47 8.44
CA GLY A 46 16.56 -32.42 8.55
C GLY A 46 16.81 -33.77 7.90
N ASN A 47 17.85 -33.89 7.07
CA ASN A 47 18.27 -35.16 6.47
C ASN A 47 19.35 -35.87 7.30
N SER A 48 19.80 -35.26 8.41
CA SER A 48 20.83 -35.83 9.27
C SER A 48 20.21 -36.59 10.43
N THR A 49 20.37 -37.92 10.45
CA THR A 49 19.87 -38.81 11.52
C THR A 49 20.55 -38.61 12.88
N SER A 50 21.58 -37.75 12.96
CA SER A 50 22.37 -37.51 14.16
C SER A 50 21.98 -36.24 14.94
N VAL A 51 21.07 -35.40 14.42
CA VAL A 51 20.68 -34.14 15.09
C VAL A 51 19.26 -34.25 15.65
N VAL A 52 19.16 -34.51 16.95
CA VAL A 52 17.88 -34.45 17.68
C VAL A 52 17.56 -32.99 17.98
N GLY A 53 16.43 -32.49 17.45
CA GLY A 53 15.93 -31.13 17.71
C GLY A 53 16.35 -30.06 16.70
N ALA A 54 16.92 -30.42 15.55
CA ALA A 54 17.14 -29.44 14.48
C ALA A 54 15.82 -28.93 13.90
N THR A 55 15.71 -27.61 13.66
CA THR A 55 14.59 -27.03 12.91
C THR A 55 14.66 -27.48 11.45
N VAL A 56 13.89 -28.51 11.11
CA VAL A 56 13.86 -29.14 9.78
C VAL A 56 13.15 -28.27 8.75
N ALA A 57 12.11 -27.57 9.18
CA ALA A 57 11.34 -26.68 8.32
C ALA A 57 10.98 -25.40 9.08
N ARG A 58 11.15 -24.25 8.43
CA ARG A 58 10.69 -22.95 8.92
C ARG A 58 9.69 -22.37 7.94
N ILE A 59 8.47 -22.13 8.41
CA ILE A 59 7.44 -21.42 7.67
C ILE A 59 7.49 -19.96 8.10
N THR A 60 7.70 -19.07 7.14
CA THR A 60 7.65 -17.62 7.33
C THR A 60 6.43 -17.10 6.59
N ALA A 61 5.50 -16.49 7.32
CA ALA A 61 4.41 -15.77 6.68
C ALA A 61 4.97 -14.53 5.96
N GLY A 62 4.44 -14.25 4.77
CA GLY A 62 4.75 -13.06 4.00
C GLY A 62 4.27 -11.80 4.71
N ALA A 63 4.84 -10.67 4.31
CA ALA A 63 4.38 -9.37 4.78
C ALA A 63 3.16 -8.92 3.96
N LEU A 64 2.24 -8.21 4.61
CA LEU A 64 1.18 -7.50 3.91
C LEU A 64 1.81 -6.35 3.12
N GLN A 65 1.49 -6.25 1.84
CA GLN A 65 1.97 -5.19 0.97
C GLN A 65 0.87 -4.14 0.77
N PHE A 66 1.19 -2.89 1.07
CA PHE A 66 0.31 -1.74 0.87
C PHE A 66 0.82 -0.91 -0.30
N GLN A 67 -0.01 -0.70 -1.32
CA GLN A 67 0.23 0.30 -2.35
C GLN A 67 -0.11 1.67 -1.75
N ILE A 68 0.92 2.49 -1.53
CA ILE A 68 0.77 3.79 -0.87
C ILE A 68 0.92 4.97 -1.84
N GLY A 69 1.34 4.75 -3.08
CA GLY A 69 1.54 5.80 -4.07
C GLY A 69 0.69 5.64 -5.33
N GLY A 70 0.66 6.69 -6.16
CA GLY A 70 -0.09 6.72 -7.42
C GLY A 70 0.56 5.93 -8.57
N ASN A 71 1.86 5.61 -8.46
CA ASN A 71 2.60 4.89 -9.51
C ASN A 71 2.82 3.41 -9.16
N ALA A 72 2.89 2.56 -10.18
CA ALA A 72 3.20 1.15 -10.02
C ALA A 72 4.52 0.93 -9.26
N GLY A 73 4.52 0.02 -8.29
CA GLY A 73 5.70 -0.30 -7.47
C GLY A 73 5.93 0.58 -6.24
N GLN A 74 5.08 1.60 -6.01
CA GLN A 74 5.12 2.40 -4.78
C GLN A 74 4.42 1.69 -3.61
N THR A 75 5.09 0.65 -3.11
CA THR A 75 4.55 -0.22 -2.07
C THR A 75 5.39 -0.19 -0.79
N VAL A 76 4.74 -0.38 0.36
CA VAL A 76 5.40 -0.62 1.64
C VAL A 76 4.85 -1.90 2.27
N ASN A 77 5.75 -2.68 2.87
CA ASN A 77 5.41 -3.94 3.50
C ASN A 77 5.23 -3.75 5.02
N ALA A 78 4.22 -4.41 5.60
CA ALA A 78 4.05 -4.55 7.04
C ALA A 78 3.88 -6.03 7.39
N SER A 79 4.63 -6.51 8.38
CA SER A 79 4.50 -7.88 8.88
C SER A 79 3.87 -7.86 10.25
N LEU A 80 2.93 -8.77 10.50
CA LEU A 80 2.52 -9.11 11.87
C LEU A 80 3.32 -10.32 12.33
N GLY A 81 3.78 -10.28 13.59
CA GLY A 81 4.30 -11.46 14.26
C GLY A 81 3.20 -12.50 14.50
N ASN A 82 3.58 -13.75 14.76
CA ASN A 82 2.62 -14.80 15.12
C ASN A 82 2.09 -14.55 16.55
N VAL A 83 0.78 -14.33 16.67
CA VAL A 83 0.07 -14.08 17.93
C VAL A 83 -0.65 -15.31 18.50
N GLN A 84 -0.30 -16.52 18.03
CA GLN A 84 -0.80 -17.76 18.64
C GLN A 84 -0.34 -17.87 20.09
N THR A 85 -1.20 -18.42 20.95
CA THR A 85 -0.93 -18.60 22.39
C THR A 85 0.29 -19.48 22.66
N SER A 86 0.68 -20.34 21.73
CA SER A 86 1.93 -21.13 21.82
C SER A 86 3.20 -20.27 21.69
N ASN A 87 3.09 -19.09 21.10
CA ASN A 87 4.23 -18.23 20.75
C ASN A 87 4.26 -16.92 21.56
N LEU A 88 3.27 -16.72 22.44
CA LEU A 88 3.16 -15.56 23.31
C LEU A 88 3.60 -15.92 24.74
N GLY A 89 4.35 -15.01 25.37
CA GLY A 89 4.84 -15.19 26.74
C GLY A 89 5.94 -16.25 26.90
N ASN A 90 6.50 -16.73 25.80
CA ASN A 90 7.47 -17.83 25.76
C ASN A 90 8.93 -17.44 26.01
N THR A 91 9.18 -16.15 26.26
CA THR A 91 10.51 -15.59 26.52
C THR A 91 10.82 -15.49 28.00
N SER A 92 9.80 -15.47 28.87
CA SER A 92 9.97 -15.37 30.33
C SER A 92 10.42 -16.68 30.96
N ILE A 93 9.85 -17.80 30.52
CA ILE A 93 10.13 -19.13 31.07
C ILE A 93 10.31 -20.10 29.90
N ALA A 94 11.46 -20.78 29.86
CA ALA A 94 11.80 -21.69 28.77
C ALA A 94 10.82 -22.88 28.73
N GLY A 95 10.21 -23.11 27.57
CA GLY A 95 9.27 -24.21 27.33
C GLY A 95 7.83 -23.92 27.75
N GLU A 96 7.58 -22.79 28.40
CA GLU A 96 6.23 -22.35 28.80
C GLU A 96 5.73 -21.24 27.86
N SER A 97 4.41 -21.12 27.72
CA SER A 97 3.76 -20.06 26.96
C SER A 97 2.32 -19.86 27.47
N LEU A 98 1.57 -18.89 26.90
CA LEU A 98 0.14 -18.75 27.22
C LEU A 98 -0.68 -20.04 27.03
N ARG A 99 -0.20 -20.99 26.22
CA ARG A 99 -0.88 -22.27 25.97
C ARG A 99 -0.67 -23.29 27.10
N THR A 100 0.45 -23.22 27.80
CA THR A 100 0.87 -24.25 28.79
C THR A 100 0.58 -23.83 30.22
N ILE A 101 -0.04 -22.66 30.42
CA ILE A 101 -0.39 -22.16 31.75
C ILE A 101 -1.22 -23.19 32.53
N ASP A 102 -0.72 -23.54 33.70
CA ASP A 102 -1.41 -24.34 34.70
C ASP A 102 -1.42 -23.59 36.03
N VAL A 103 -2.62 -23.37 36.58
CA VAL A 103 -2.85 -22.65 37.84
C VAL A 103 -3.24 -23.58 38.99
N THR A 104 -3.20 -24.89 38.80
CA THR A 104 -3.55 -25.89 39.82
C THR A 104 -2.51 -25.96 40.95
N THR A 105 -1.31 -25.43 40.74
CA THR A 105 -0.23 -25.37 41.73
C THR A 105 0.13 -23.92 42.06
N ALA A 106 0.63 -23.66 43.28
CA ALA A 106 1.06 -22.32 43.69
C ALA A 106 2.20 -21.76 42.80
N THR A 107 3.13 -22.63 42.42
CA THR A 107 4.23 -22.28 41.48
C THR A 107 3.68 -21.99 40.09
N GLY A 108 2.77 -22.82 39.58
CA GLY A 108 2.11 -22.61 38.29
C GLY A 108 1.35 -21.29 38.23
N ALA A 109 0.64 -20.92 39.30
CA ALA A 109 -0.04 -19.63 39.42
C ALA A 109 0.93 -18.43 39.38
N THR A 110 2.11 -18.55 40.01
CA THR A 110 3.13 -17.48 39.99
C THR A 110 3.76 -17.37 38.59
N ASN A 111 4.08 -18.50 37.96
CA ASN A 111 4.59 -18.54 36.59
C ASN A 111 3.58 -17.96 35.60
N ALA A 112 2.30 -18.26 35.76
CA ALA A 112 1.22 -17.74 34.92
C ALA A 112 1.21 -16.22 34.87
N ILE A 113 1.40 -15.54 36.01
CA ILE A 113 1.48 -14.07 36.07
C ILE A 113 2.62 -13.56 35.18
N THR A 114 3.82 -14.13 35.32
CA THR A 114 4.99 -13.71 34.54
C THR A 114 4.85 -13.96 33.04
N ILE A 115 4.20 -15.06 32.64
CA ILE A 115 3.96 -15.40 31.24
C ILE A 115 2.93 -14.44 30.64
N VAL A 116 1.86 -14.13 31.39
CA VAL A 116 0.81 -13.20 30.95
C VAL A 116 1.35 -11.77 30.81
N ASP A 117 2.14 -11.29 31.77
CA ASP A 117 2.74 -9.95 31.71
C ASP A 117 3.63 -9.80 30.47
N GLU A 118 4.45 -10.81 30.18
CA GLU A 118 5.30 -10.79 28.99
C GLU A 118 4.48 -10.90 27.71
N ALA A 119 3.44 -11.73 27.66
CA ALA A 119 2.55 -11.78 26.51
C ALA A 119 1.84 -10.42 26.25
N ILE A 120 1.41 -9.74 27.31
CA ILE A 120 0.83 -8.38 27.22
C ILE A 120 1.86 -7.41 26.67
N LYS A 121 3.11 -7.47 27.14
CA LYS A 121 4.20 -6.63 26.65
C LYS A 121 4.48 -6.89 25.16
N GLN A 122 4.55 -8.15 24.74
CA GLN A 122 4.74 -8.53 23.33
C GLN A 122 3.62 -7.98 22.44
N ILE A 123 2.36 -8.12 22.86
CA ILE A 123 1.21 -7.56 22.14
C ILE A 123 1.27 -6.03 22.10
N SER A 124 1.67 -5.40 23.21
CA SER A 124 1.79 -3.94 23.28
C SER A 124 2.87 -3.41 22.35
N VAL A 125 4.01 -4.09 22.25
CA VAL A 125 5.07 -3.78 21.27
C VAL A 125 4.55 -3.93 19.85
N LEU A 126 3.85 -5.03 19.54
CA LEU A 126 3.26 -5.24 18.21
C LEU A 126 2.26 -4.12 17.86
N ARG A 127 1.39 -3.74 18.80
CA ARG A 127 0.46 -2.61 18.62
C ARG A 127 1.19 -1.29 18.40
N ALA A 128 2.27 -1.04 19.14
CA ALA A 128 3.08 0.16 18.96
C ALA A 128 3.75 0.20 17.58
N GLN A 129 4.26 -0.94 17.09
CA GLN A 129 4.83 -1.05 15.75
C GLN A 129 3.79 -0.80 14.66
N LEU A 130 2.57 -1.35 14.81
CA LEU A 130 1.47 -1.10 13.86
C LEU A 130 1.02 0.37 13.89
N GLY A 131 0.91 0.97 15.08
CA GLY A 131 0.61 2.38 15.23
C GLY A 131 1.68 3.27 14.60
N ALA A 132 2.95 2.96 14.82
CA ALA A 132 4.07 3.66 14.19
C ALA A 132 4.03 3.52 12.66
N PHE A 133 3.74 2.33 12.14
CA PHE A 133 3.56 2.11 10.72
C PHE A 133 2.44 2.97 10.14
N GLN A 134 1.27 2.96 10.77
CA GLN A 134 0.11 3.74 10.36
C GLN A 134 0.43 5.24 10.34
N THR A 135 0.90 5.79 11.46
CA THR A 135 1.11 7.24 11.58
C THR A 135 2.30 7.72 10.73
N ASN A 136 3.41 6.99 10.72
CA ASN A 136 4.62 7.45 10.05
C ASN A 136 4.62 7.14 8.56
N THR A 137 3.89 6.12 8.12
CA THR A 137 3.88 5.70 6.71
C THR A 137 2.56 6.06 6.04
N LEU A 138 1.43 5.56 6.55
CA LEU A 138 0.15 5.77 5.87
C LEU A 138 -0.30 7.23 5.99
N ASP A 139 -0.31 7.81 7.20
CA ASP A 139 -0.76 9.19 7.38
C ASP A 139 0.21 10.21 6.77
N SER A 140 1.51 9.94 6.75
CA SER A 140 2.48 10.80 6.08
C SER A 140 2.30 10.75 4.56
N THR A 141 2.03 9.57 4.01
CA THR A 141 1.80 9.41 2.57
C THR A 141 0.48 10.04 2.15
N ILE A 142 -0.58 9.89 2.94
CA ILE A 142 -1.87 10.58 2.70
C ILE A 142 -1.66 12.09 2.66
N ARG A 143 -0.91 12.64 3.63
CA ARG A 143 -0.58 14.07 3.65
C ARG A 143 0.20 14.51 2.42
N TYR A 144 1.22 13.75 2.03
CA TYR A 144 2.01 14.04 0.84
C TYR A 144 1.18 13.99 -0.44
N LEU A 145 0.35 12.96 -0.61
CA LEU A 145 -0.55 12.82 -1.75
C LEU A 145 -1.59 13.94 -1.79
N GLY A 146 -2.12 14.37 -0.64
CA GLY A 146 -3.02 15.51 -0.56
C GLY A 146 -2.39 16.80 -1.08
N ILE A 147 -1.16 17.09 -0.66
CA ILE A 147 -0.39 18.25 -1.16
C ILE A 147 -0.11 18.12 -2.67
N ALA A 148 0.25 16.93 -3.14
CA ALA A 148 0.48 16.69 -4.55
C ALA A 148 -0.79 16.92 -5.39
N VAL A 149 -1.94 16.47 -4.91
CA VAL A 149 -3.25 16.70 -5.55
C VAL A 149 -3.60 18.18 -5.58
N GLU A 150 -3.38 18.92 -4.49
CA GLU A 150 -3.62 20.37 -4.44
C GLU A 150 -2.74 21.12 -5.46
N ASN A 151 -1.44 20.82 -5.48
CA ASN A 151 -0.51 21.43 -6.44
C ASN A 151 -0.85 21.08 -7.90
N LEU A 152 -1.26 19.84 -8.16
CA LEU A 152 -1.66 19.40 -9.50
C LEU A 152 -2.96 20.11 -9.93
N SER A 153 -3.95 20.22 -9.04
CA SER A 153 -5.20 20.92 -9.31
C SER A 153 -4.96 22.42 -9.55
N ALA A 154 -4.07 23.05 -8.79
CA ALA A 154 -3.70 24.45 -9.00
C ALA A 154 -3.02 24.66 -10.36
N SER A 155 -2.11 23.76 -10.73
CA SER A 155 -1.43 23.78 -12.03
C SER A 155 -2.43 23.56 -13.18
N GLU A 156 -3.37 22.62 -13.02
CA GLU A 156 -4.42 22.37 -13.99
C GLU A 156 -5.36 23.57 -14.14
N SER A 157 -5.73 24.24 -13.03
CA SER A 157 -6.51 25.48 -13.06
C SER A 157 -5.76 26.56 -13.83
N GLN A 158 -4.49 26.81 -13.53
CA GLN A 158 -3.71 27.81 -14.26
C GLN A 158 -3.66 27.52 -15.76
N ILE A 159 -3.48 26.26 -16.17
CA ILE A 159 -3.46 25.88 -17.58
C ILE A 159 -4.84 26.10 -18.22
N ARG A 160 -5.93 25.62 -17.58
CA ARG A 160 -7.30 25.78 -18.09
C ARG A 160 -7.70 27.25 -18.15
N ASP A 161 -7.50 28.01 -17.09
CA ASP A 161 -7.89 29.41 -16.97
C ASP A 161 -7.11 30.29 -17.96
N THR A 162 -5.81 30.02 -18.16
CA THR A 162 -5.01 30.74 -19.18
C THR A 162 -5.50 30.44 -20.59
N ASN A 163 -5.82 29.17 -20.89
CA ASN A 163 -6.34 28.78 -22.20
C ASN A 163 -7.74 29.37 -22.46
N VAL A 164 -8.62 29.37 -21.45
CA VAL A 164 -9.95 30.00 -21.53
C VAL A 164 -9.82 31.50 -21.74
N ALA A 165 -8.96 32.19 -20.98
CA ALA A 165 -8.73 33.62 -21.14
C ALA A 165 -8.25 33.97 -22.56
N LYS A 166 -7.30 33.20 -23.10
CA LYS A 166 -6.80 33.39 -24.47
C LYS A 166 -7.89 33.18 -25.52
N GLU A 167 -8.72 32.14 -25.35
CA GLU A 167 -9.82 31.87 -26.28
C GLU A 167 -10.92 32.94 -26.20
N VAL A 168 -11.24 33.43 -25.00
CA VAL A 168 -12.20 34.54 -24.81
C VAL A 168 -11.70 35.82 -25.47
N VAL A 169 -10.39 36.13 -25.38
CA VAL A 169 -9.81 37.29 -26.09
C VAL A 169 -9.91 37.12 -27.60
N ASN A 170 -9.62 35.93 -28.13
CA ASN A 170 -9.76 35.64 -29.56
C ASN A 170 -11.23 35.73 -30.01
N LEU A 171 -12.15 35.16 -29.25
CA LEU A 171 -13.60 35.24 -29.50
C LEU A 171 -14.07 36.70 -29.51
N THR A 172 -13.67 37.49 -28.52
CA THR A 172 -14.02 38.92 -28.42
C THR A 172 -13.44 39.71 -29.58
N LYS A 173 -12.16 39.47 -29.94
CA LYS A 173 -11.53 40.08 -31.11
C LYS A 173 -12.29 39.75 -32.40
N ASN A 174 -12.69 38.49 -32.58
CA ASN A 174 -13.46 38.06 -33.75
C ASN A 174 -14.86 38.70 -33.78
N GLN A 175 -15.54 38.82 -32.63
CA GLN A 175 -16.83 39.51 -32.53
C GLN A 175 -16.70 41.00 -32.87
N ILE A 176 -15.67 41.68 -32.35
CA ILE A 176 -15.40 43.09 -32.67
C ILE A 176 -15.06 43.23 -34.16
N LEU A 177 -14.26 42.35 -34.75
CA LEU A 177 -13.95 42.37 -36.18
C LEU A 177 -15.20 42.12 -37.04
N GLN A 178 -16.12 41.24 -36.63
CA GLN A 178 -17.37 41.02 -37.33
C GLN A 178 -18.28 42.27 -37.26
N GLN A 179 -18.41 42.89 -36.09
CA GLN A 179 -19.19 44.14 -35.94
C GLN A 179 -18.55 45.33 -36.66
N ALA A 180 -17.22 45.46 -36.61
CA ALA A 180 -16.48 46.47 -37.36
C ALA A 180 -16.59 46.22 -38.87
N GLY A 181 -16.49 44.97 -39.31
CA GLY A 181 -16.66 44.58 -40.71
C GLY A 181 -18.03 44.95 -41.25
N THR A 182 -19.12 44.69 -40.51
CA THR A 182 -20.47 45.09 -40.90
C THR A 182 -20.67 46.60 -40.88
N SER A 183 -20.12 47.31 -39.88
CA SER A 183 -20.17 48.78 -39.82
C SER A 183 -19.38 49.45 -40.95
N VAL A 184 -18.18 48.93 -41.28
CA VAL A 184 -17.34 49.42 -42.37
C VAL A 184 -17.99 49.12 -43.72
N LEU A 185 -18.60 47.94 -43.90
CA LEU A 185 -19.42 47.63 -45.08
C LEU A 185 -20.61 48.59 -45.22
N ALA A 186 -21.30 48.90 -44.11
CA ALA A 186 -22.40 49.85 -44.13
C ALA A 186 -21.93 51.28 -44.53
N GLN A 187 -20.79 51.73 -44.00
CA GLN A 187 -20.18 53.02 -44.37
C GLN A 187 -19.66 53.04 -45.81
N ALA A 188 -19.02 51.96 -46.26
CA ALA A 188 -18.52 51.83 -47.63
C ALA A 188 -19.65 51.74 -48.66
N ASN A 189 -20.82 51.22 -48.30
CA ASN A 189 -22.02 51.23 -49.15
C ASN A 189 -22.74 52.58 -49.16
N ALA A 190 -22.69 53.34 -48.05
CA ALA A 190 -23.31 54.66 -47.96
C ALA A 190 -22.50 55.77 -48.67
N ALA A 191 -21.17 55.68 -48.65
CA ALA A 191 -20.28 56.66 -49.30
C ALA A 191 -20.55 56.86 -50.82
N PRO A 192 -20.63 55.81 -51.67
CA PRO A 192 -20.93 55.98 -53.09
C PRO A 192 -22.36 56.47 -53.36
N GLN A 193 -23.33 56.16 -52.49
CA GLN A 193 -24.70 56.69 -52.61
C GLN A 193 -24.75 58.20 -52.38
N GLN A 194 -23.95 58.73 -51.45
CA GLN A 194 -23.85 60.18 -51.22
C GLN A 194 -23.17 60.89 -52.40
N VAL A 195 -22.17 60.26 -53.03
CA VAL A 195 -21.54 60.80 -54.24
C VAL A 195 -22.53 60.81 -55.42
N LEU A 196 -23.37 59.78 -55.56
CA LEU A 196 -24.40 59.73 -56.60
C LEU A 196 -25.50 60.78 -56.41
N ALA A 197 -25.75 61.21 -55.17
CA ALA A 197 -26.67 62.31 -54.87
C ALA A 197 -26.10 63.70 -55.25
N LEU A 198 -24.78 63.83 -55.36
CA LEU A 198 -24.10 65.05 -55.83
C LEU A 198 -23.98 65.13 -57.37
N LEU A 199 -24.30 64.05 -58.07
CA LEU A 199 -24.30 63.96 -59.54
C LEU A 199 -25.71 64.08 -60.16
N LYS A 200 -26.70 64.45 -59.37
CA LYS A 200 -28.06 64.82 -59.80
C LYS A 200 -28.26 66.32 -59.65
#